data_AF-A0A936T152-F1
#
_entry.id   AF-A0A936T152-F1
#
_cell.length_a   1.000
_cell.length_b   1.000
_cell.length_c   1.000
_cell.angle_alpha   90.00
_cell.angle_beta   90.00
_cell.angle_gamma   90.00
#
_symmetry.space_group_name_H-M   'P 1'
#
loop_
_entity.id
_entity.type
_entity.pdbx_description
1 polymer ?
#
loop_
_entity_poly.entity_id
_entity_poly.type
_entity_poly.pdbx_seq_one_letter_code
_entity_poly.pdbx_strand_id
1 'polypeptide(L)'
;MKQAARKSPAPPPRPRRLGIAEAKSRLSEILRDAAGGPTIIHSRGRDVAVVLAVEEYDRLTAGRGSGEPAGARFLERVEALKQQHDGGVEDFAPEPMS
;
A
#
# COMPACT_ATOMS: atom_id res chain seq x y z
N MET A 1 -30.61 -1.04 14.45
CA MET A 1 -29.41 -1.69 13.88
C MET A 1 -28.18 -1.05 14.50
N LYS A 2 -27.36 -1.77 15.28
CA LYS A 2 -26.16 -1.22 15.93
C LYS A 2 -24.96 -1.37 14.99
N GLN A 3 -24.32 -0.27 14.61
CA GLN A 3 -23.07 -0.31 13.85
C GLN A 3 -21.97 -0.87 14.76
N ALA A 4 -21.40 -2.01 14.37
CA ALA A 4 -20.20 -2.53 15.00
C ALA A 4 -19.05 -1.59 14.68
N ALA A 5 -18.47 -0.98 15.72
CA ALA A 5 -17.27 -0.17 15.60
C ALA A 5 -16.16 -1.04 14.99
N ARG A 6 -15.76 -0.73 13.75
CA ARG A 6 -14.63 -1.38 13.10
C ARG A 6 -13.39 -1.01 13.92
N LYS A 7 -12.91 -1.95 14.74
CA LYS A 7 -11.65 -1.83 15.47
C LYS A 7 -10.56 -1.55 14.45
N SER A 8 -9.98 -0.36 14.48
CA SER A 8 -8.89 0.02 13.60
C SER A 8 -7.78 -1.04 13.71
N PRO A 9 -7.26 -1.58 12.60
CA PRO A 9 -6.20 -2.57 12.65
C PRO A 9 -4.98 -1.95 13.35
N ALA A 10 -4.33 -2.74 14.22
CA ALA A 10 -3.10 -2.32 14.86
C ALA A 10 -2.07 -1.91 13.80
N PRO A 11 -1.23 -0.89 14.06
CA PRO A 11 -0.18 -0.50 13.12
C PRO A 11 0.69 -1.72 12.80
N PRO A 12 1.06 -1.93 11.53
CA PRO A 12 1.85 -3.09 11.15
C PRO A 12 3.17 -3.07 11.92
N PRO A 13 3.67 -4.24 12.36
CA PRO A 13 4.96 -4.32 13.02
C PRO A 13 6.04 -3.69 12.13
N ARG A 14 6.95 -2.93 12.73
CA ARG A 14 8.05 -2.32 11.98
C ARG A 14 8.87 -3.43 11.30
N PRO A 15 9.20 -3.30 10.01
CA PRO A 15 9.99 -4.31 9.32
C PRO A 15 11.35 -4.48 10.01
N ARG A 16 11.77 -5.72 10.20
CA ARG A 16 13.16 -6.01 10.60
C ARG A 16 14.10 -5.52 9.50
N ARG A 17 15.30 -5.04 9.85
CA ARG A 17 16.31 -4.63 8.88
C ARG A 17 17.59 -5.43 9.09
N LEU A 18 18.17 -5.93 8.00
CA LEU A 18 19.43 -6.69 8.02
C LEU A 18 20.35 -6.23 6.90
N GLY A 19 21.66 -6.23 7.19
CA GLY A 19 22.67 -6.04 6.16
C GLY A 19 22.76 -7.25 5.24
N ILE A 20 23.16 -7.05 3.98
CA ILE A 20 23.25 -8.12 2.98
C ILE A 20 24.12 -9.31 3.41
N ALA A 21 25.20 -9.06 4.16
CA ALA A 21 26.08 -10.10 4.67
C ALA A 21 25.39 -10.98 5.73
N GLU A 22 24.65 -10.36 6.65
CA GLU A 22 23.87 -11.06 7.67
C GLU A 22 22.68 -11.81 7.03
N ALA A 23 22.03 -11.21 6.05
CA ALA A 23 20.96 -11.85 5.32
C ALA A 23 21.44 -13.14 4.62
N LYS A 24 22.66 -13.13 4.09
CA LYS A 24 23.28 -14.32 3.47
C LYS A 24 23.59 -15.41 4.48
N SER A 25 24.11 -15.07 5.66
CA SER A 25 24.47 -16.08 6.67
C SER A 25 23.26 -16.69 7.38
N ARG A 26 22.13 -15.98 7.42
CA ARG A 26 20.92 -16.36 8.17
C ARG A 26 19.69 -16.59 7.28
N LEU A 27 19.88 -16.82 5.99
CA LEU A 27 18.76 -16.88 5.04
C LEU A 27 17.66 -17.86 5.46
N SER A 28 18.02 -19.05 5.92
CA SER A 28 17.04 -20.07 6.35
C SER A 28 16.18 -19.63 7.54
N GLU A 29 16.75 -18.84 8.46
CA GLU A 29 16.01 -18.26 9.59
C GLU A 29 15.06 -17.16 9.10
N ILE A 30 15.57 -16.26 8.23
CA ILE A 30 14.77 -15.18 7.64
C ILE A 30 13.54 -15.73 6.90
N LEU A 31 13.70 -16.83 6.16
CA LEU A 31 12.60 -17.48 5.44
C LEU A 31 11.57 -18.11 6.39
N ARG A 32 12.00 -18.72 7.50
CA ARG A 32 11.08 -19.27 8.52
C ARG A 32 10.28 -18.16 9.21
N ASP A 33 10.91 -17.02 9.44
CA ASP A 33 10.30 -15.88 10.14
C ASP A 33 9.42 -15.02 9.22
N ALA A 34 9.44 -15.24 7.90
CA ALA A 34 8.77 -14.37 6.92
C ALA A 34 7.25 -14.26 7.13
N ALA A 35 6.62 -15.26 7.76
CA ALA A 35 5.21 -15.24 8.14
C ALA A 35 4.90 -14.24 9.28
N GLY A 36 5.89 -13.94 10.13
CA GLY A 36 5.75 -12.99 11.24
C GLY A 36 5.86 -11.52 10.80
N GLY A 37 6.40 -11.26 9.61
CA GLY A 37 6.45 -9.92 9.03
C GLY A 37 7.61 -9.73 8.05
N PRO A 38 7.60 -8.59 7.33
CA PRO A 38 8.60 -8.29 6.32
C PRO A 38 9.98 -8.02 6.93
N THR A 39 11.02 -8.46 6.23
CA THR A 39 12.42 -8.13 6.52
C THR A 39 13.02 -7.34 5.35
N ILE A 40 13.54 -6.15 5.62
CA ILE A 40 14.27 -5.33 4.66
C ILE A 40 15.74 -5.75 4.67
N ILE A 41 16.30 -6.01 3.49
CA ILE A 41 17.73 -6.21 3.27
C ILE A 41 18.33 -4.93 2.72
N HIS A 42 19.40 -4.46 3.33
CA HIS A 42 20.13 -3.26 2.90
C HIS A 42 21.60 -3.55 2.58
N SER A 43 22.18 -2.72 1.73
CA SER A 43 23.59 -2.74 1.36
C SER A 43 24.11 -1.31 1.23
N ARG A 44 25.25 -1.01 1.88
CA ARG A 44 25.90 0.32 1.86
C ARG A 44 24.91 1.47 2.12
N GLY A 45 24.07 1.31 3.15
CA GLY A 45 23.08 2.30 3.56
C GLY A 45 21.82 2.41 2.69
N ARG A 46 21.67 1.59 1.64
CA ARG A 46 20.49 1.59 0.77
C ARG A 46 19.70 0.29 0.90
N ASP A 47 18.38 0.39 0.92
CA ASP A 47 17.50 -0.77 0.85
C ASP A 47 17.58 -1.39 -0.55
N VAL A 48 17.76 -2.70 -0.61
CA VAL A 48 17.96 -3.44 -1.87
C VAL A 48 16.91 -4.51 -2.12
N ALA A 49 16.31 -5.05 -1.06
CA ALA A 49 15.24 -6.05 -1.19
C ALA A 49 14.37 -6.09 0.06
N VAL A 50 13.17 -6.65 -0.08
CA VAL A 50 12.30 -7.04 1.03
C VAL A 50 12.00 -8.52 0.89
N VAL A 51 12.13 -9.26 1.99
CA VAL A 51 11.67 -10.64 2.10
C VAL A 51 10.35 -10.63 2.85
N LEU A 52 9.33 -11.25 2.25
CA LEU A 52 8.01 -11.42 2.81
C LEU A 52 7.45 -12.80 2.42
N ALA A 53 6.46 -13.29 3.16
CA ALA A 53 5.74 -14.50 2.78
C ALA A 53 5.03 -14.31 1.43
N VAL A 54 4.90 -15.39 0.66
CA VAL A 54 4.30 -15.36 -0.68
C VAL A 54 2.84 -14.91 -0.60
N GLU A 55 2.11 -15.36 0.41
CA GLU A 55 0.71 -15.00 0.62
C GLU A 55 0.54 -13.49 0.88
N GLU A 56 1.52 -12.86 1.55
CA GLU A 56 1.51 -11.42 1.75
C GLU A 56 1.81 -10.67 0.45
N TYR A 57 2.72 -11.20 -0.37
CA TYR A 57 3.02 -10.65 -1.69
C TYR A 57 1.77 -10.71 -2.57
N ASP A 58 1.09 -11.86 -2.58
CA ASP A 58 -0.14 -12.07 -3.32
C ASP A 58 -1.23 -11.11 -2.83
N ARG A 59 -1.41 -10.90 -1.52
CA ARG A 59 -2.34 -9.89 -0.99
C ARG A 59 -2.04 -8.48 -1.47
N LEU A 60 -0.76 -8.07 -1.44
CA LEU A 60 -0.33 -6.73 -1.87
C LEU A 60 -0.45 -6.52 -3.37
N THR A 61 -0.38 -7.59 -4.15
CA THR A 61 -0.43 -7.56 -5.63
C THR A 61 -1.79 -7.91 -6.21
N ALA A 62 -2.67 -8.57 -5.45
CA ALA A 62 -4.04 -8.92 -5.87
C ALA A 62 -4.88 -7.68 -6.21
N GLY A 63 -4.61 -6.53 -5.58
CA GLY A 63 -5.22 -5.24 -5.95
C GLY A 63 -4.52 -4.48 -7.09
N ARG A 64 -3.36 -4.98 -7.56
CA ARG A 64 -2.57 -4.41 -8.66
C ARG A 64 -2.75 -5.16 -9.98
N GLY A 65 -3.37 -6.34 -9.96
CA GLY A 65 -3.80 -7.06 -11.16
C GLY A 65 -5.09 -6.46 -11.73
N SER A 66 -5.00 -5.89 -12.93
CA SER A 66 -6.12 -5.52 -13.82
C SER A 66 -7.21 -4.57 -13.29
N GLY A 67 -6.93 -3.75 -12.28
CA GLY A 67 -7.79 -2.61 -11.95
C GLY A 67 -7.29 -1.39 -12.69
N GLU A 68 -8.13 -0.78 -13.51
CA GLU A 68 -8.01 0.63 -13.89
C GLU A 68 -7.24 1.45 -12.84
N PRO A 69 -6.33 2.36 -13.25
CA PRO A 69 -5.65 3.25 -12.33
C PRO A 69 -6.66 3.81 -11.33
N ALA A 70 -6.34 3.90 -10.05
CA ALA A 70 -7.24 4.50 -9.07
C ALA A 70 -7.76 5.89 -9.53
N GLY A 71 -6.96 6.57 -10.36
CA GLY A 71 -7.34 7.76 -11.10
C GLY A 71 -8.46 7.56 -12.13
N ALA A 72 -8.46 6.49 -12.93
CA ALA A 72 -9.52 6.22 -13.91
C ALA A 72 -10.88 5.98 -13.24
N ARG A 73 -10.95 5.13 -12.20
CA ARG A 73 -12.19 4.95 -11.40
C ARG A 73 -12.66 6.23 -10.71
N PHE A 74 -11.71 7.07 -10.29
CA PHE A 74 -12.02 8.38 -9.73
C PHE A 74 -12.60 9.31 -10.80
N LEU A 75 -12.01 9.35 -11.99
CA LEU A 75 -12.49 10.15 -13.12
C LEU A 75 -13.87 9.70 -13.60
N GLU A 76 -14.13 8.40 -13.72
CA GLU A 76 -15.47 7.87 -14.02
C GLU A 76 -16.51 8.34 -13.00
N ARG A 77 -16.15 8.30 -11.70
CA ARG A 77 -17.03 8.77 -10.63
C ARG A 77 -17.29 10.27 -10.70
N VAL A 78 -16.27 11.08 -11.03
CA VAL A 78 -16.41 12.52 -11.22
C VAL A 78 -17.30 12.82 -12.42
N GLU A 79 -17.14 12.09 -13.52
CA GLU A 79 -17.93 12.27 -14.73
C GLU A 79 -19.41 11.91 -14.49
N ALA A 80 -19.68 10.81 -13.79
CA ALA A 80 -21.04 10.46 -13.37
C ALA A 80 -21.67 11.55 -12.48
N LEU A 81 -20.88 12.17 -11.59
CA LEU A 81 -21.35 13.27 -10.74
C LEU A 81 -21.72 14.50 -11.56
N LYS A 82 -20.92 14.86 -12.57
CA LYS A 82 -21.23 15.97 -13.48
C LYS A 82 -22.53 15.73 -14.24
N GLN A 83 -22.73 14.54 -14.78
CA GLN A 83 -23.96 14.18 -15.51
C GLN A 83 -25.20 14.22 -14.62
N GLN A 84 -25.06 13.88 -13.34
CA GLN A 84 -26.16 13.96 -12.37
C GLN A 84 -26.49 15.40 -11.96
N HIS A 85 -25.53 16.33 -12.04
CA HIS A 85 -25.65 17.69 -11.55
C HIS A 85 -25.60 18.76 -12.67
N ASP A 86 -26.04 18.41 -13.88
CA ASP A 86 -26.11 19.29 -15.06
C ASP A 86 -24.77 19.91 -15.52
N GLY A 87 -23.63 19.29 -15.14
CA GLY A 87 -22.31 19.65 -15.64
C GLY A 87 -21.27 19.89 -14.56
N GLY A 88 -20.13 20.46 -14.97
CA GLY A 88 -19.07 20.92 -14.08
C GLY A 88 -19.29 22.36 -13.62
N VAL A 89 -18.57 22.77 -12.57
CA VAL A 89 -18.50 24.19 -12.15
C VAL A 89 -17.49 24.93 -13.04
N GLU A 90 -17.96 25.85 -13.87
CA GLU A 90 -17.10 26.65 -14.75
C GLU A 90 -16.34 27.76 -14.00
N ASP A 91 -16.89 28.24 -12.87
CA ASP A 91 -16.37 29.37 -12.10
C ASP A 91 -15.66 28.98 -10.79
N PHE A 92 -15.13 27.75 -10.70
CA PHE A 92 -14.39 27.33 -9.50
C PHE A 92 -12.98 27.92 -9.48
N ALA A 93 -12.81 29.06 -8.81
CA ALA A 93 -11.53 29.67 -8.49
C ALA A 93 -11.22 29.47 -6.99
N PRO A 94 -10.43 28.46 -6.60
CA PRO A 94 -10.09 28.27 -5.19
C PRO A 94 -9.26 29.46 -4.70
N GLU A 95 -9.68 30.08 -3.61
CA GLU A 95 -8.91 31.10 -2.90
C GLU A 95 -7.49 30.56 -2.65
N PRO A 96 -6.43 31.30 -3.03
CA PRO A 96 -5.07 30.86 -2.77
C PRO A 96 -4.90 30.72 -1.26
N MET A 97 -4.56 29.51 -0.80
CA MET A 97 -4.26 29.29 0.61
C MET A 97 -3.06 30.17 0.99
N SER A 98 -3.29 31.12 1.90
CA SER A 98 -2.26 31.99 2.48
C SER A 98 -1.37 31.23 3.46
#